data_AF-A0A831KHX7-F1
#
_entry.id   AF-A0A831KHX7-F1
#
_cell.length_a   1.000
_cell.length_b   1.000
_cell.length_c   1.000
_cell.angle_alpha   90.00
_cell.angle_beta   90.00
_cell.angle_gamma   90.00
#
_symmetry.space_group_name_H-M   'P 1'
#
loop_
_entity.id
_entity.type
_entity.pdbx_description
1 polymer ?
#
loop_
_entity_poly.entity_id
_entity_poly.type
_entity_poly.pdbx_seq_one_letter_code
_entity_poly.pdbx_strand_id
1 'polypeptide(L)'
;IPVSAGVQGACELFGYDPLYLANEGKLVAIVSSVAAEDALRLMRSDPLGRETAIIGEVVGEHPGRVVMNTPLGGHRLVDRLSGEMLPRIC
;
A
#
# COMPACT_ATOMS: atom_id res chain seq x y z
N ILE A 1 4.69 -4.23 -1.65
CA ILE A 1 4.26 -3.13 -0.75
C ILE A 1 5.06 -3.27 0.54
N PRO A 2 5.75 -2.22 1.03
CA PRO A 2 6.53 -2.30 2.26
C PRO A 2 5.63 -2.58 3.46
N VAL A 3 5.86 -3.72 4.13
CA VAL A 3 5.22 -4.11 5.38
C VAL A 3 6.33 -4.63 6.29
N SER A 4 6.43 -4.11 7.51
CA SER A 4 7.46 -4.56 8.44
C SER A 4 7.17 -5.99 8.90
N ALA A 5 8.22 -6.77 9.21
CA ALA A 5 8.06 -8.16 9.64
C ALA A 5 7.17 -8.30 10.89
N GLY A 6 7.26 -7.36 11.83
CA GLY A 6 6.40 -7.35 13.03
C GLY A 6 4.92 -7.11 12.70
N VAL A 7 4.61 -6.20 11.76
CA VAL A 7 3.23 -5.97 11.30
C VAL A 7 2.71 -7.19 10.55
N GLN A 8 3.53 -7.78 9.67
CA GLN A 8 3.16 -8.99 8.92
C GLN A 8 2.81 -10.14 9.87
N GLY A 9 3.68 -10.44 10.85
CA GLY A 9 3.45 -11.51 11.82
C GLY A 9 2.22 -11.28 12.70
N ALA A 10 1.96 -10.03 13.11
CA ALA A 10 0.74 -9.70 13.84
C ALA A 10 -0.52 -9.88 12.98
N CYS A 11 -0.49 -9.43 11.72
CA CYS A 11 -1.61 -9.60 10.79
C CYS A 11 -1.93 -11.08 10.54
N GLU A 12 -0.90 -11.92 10.36
CA GLU A 12 -1.06 -13.38 10.21
C GLU A 12 -1.68 -14.03 11.44
N LEU A 13 -1.23 -13.65 12.65
CA LEU A 13 -1.76 -14.19 13.89
C LEU A 13 -3.23 -13.84 14.12
N PHE A 14 -3.62 -12.60 13.80
CA PHE A 14 -4.97 -12.09 14.06
C PHE A 14 -5.93 -12.22 12.87
N GLY A 15 -5.45 -12.69 11.72
CA GLY A 15 -6.26 -12.79 10.50
C GLY A 15 -6.61 -11.43 9.89
N TYR A 16 -5.78 -10.41 10.12
CA TYR A 16 -5.95 -9.10 9.51
C TYR A 16 -5.18 -9.01 8.20
N ASP A 17 -5.63 -8.12 7.32
CA ASP A 17 -4.89 -7.75 6.11
C ASP A 17 -4.27 -6.37 6.32
N PRO A 18 -2.93 -6.23 6.19
CA PRO A 18 -2.24 -4.96 6.43
C PRO A 18 -2.69 -3.84 5.49
N LEU A 19 -3.26 -4.14 4.33
CA LEU A 19 -3.77 -3.13 3.39
C LEU A 19 -4.97 -2.35 3.93
N TYR A 20 -5.64 -2.87 4.96
CA TYR A 20 -6.86 -2.32 5.53
C TYR A 20 -6.68 -1.74 6.93
N LEU A 21 -5.46 -1.75 7.47
CA LEU A 21 -5.15 -1.11 8.74
C LEU A 21 -4.90 0.39 8.55
N ALA A 22 -5.40 1.18 9.49
CA ALA A 22 -5.17 2.62 9.50
C ALA A 22 -3.67 2.93 9.63
N ASN A 23 -3.21 3.96 8.92
CA ASN A 23 -1.86 4.48 8.99
C ASN A 23 -1.92 5.96 9.43
N GLU A 24 -1.21 6.35 10.49
CA GLU A 24 -1.20 7.73 11.02
C GLU A 24 0.05 8.55 10.65
N GLY A 25 0.86 8.06 9.71
CA GLY A 25 2.11 8.72 9.32
C GLY A 25 2.57 8.35 7.92
N LYS A 26 1.63 7.97 7.05
CA LYS A 26 1.91 7.54 5.66
C LYS A 26 1.06 8.34 4.69
N LEU A 27 1.53 8.45 3.46
CA LEU A 27 0.79 9.04 2.35
C LEU A 27 0.83 8.10 1.15
N VAL A 28 -0.16 8.25 0.28
CA VAL A 28 -0.15 7.67 -1.07
C VAL A 28 -0.04 8.83 -2.05
N ALA A 29 0.94 8.76 -2.95
CA ALA A 29 1.15 9.77 -3.99
C ALA A 29 0.99 9.14 -5.38
N ILE A 30 0.27 9.83 -6.25
CA ILE A 30 0.20 9.53 -7.68
C ILE A 30 1.03 10.59 -8.38
N VAL A 31 2.03 10.17 -9.14
CA VAL A 31 2.97 11.05 -9.83
C VAL A 31 3.06 10.68 -11.31
N SER A 32 3.53 11.61 -12.13
CA SER A 32 3.84 11.32 -13.54
C SER A 32 4.92 10.24 -13.62
N SER A 33 4.80 9.32 -14.58
CA SER A 33 5.75 8.20 -14.75
C SER A 33 7.18 8.68 -14.95
N VAL A 34 7.37 9.80 -15.66
CA VAL A 34 8.71 10.40 -15.89
C VAL A 34 9.33 11.00 -14.64
N ALA A 35 8.54 11.25 -13.59
CA ALA A 35 8.98 11.81 -12.31
C ALA A 35 9.03 10.76 -11.19
N ALA A 36 8.65 9.50 -11.45
CA ALA A 36 8.48 8.48 -10.42
C ALA A 36 9.77 8.19 -9.65
N GLU A 37 10.89 8.03 -10.37
CA GLU A 37 12.21 7.77 -9.76
C GLU A 37 12.75 8.98 -8.99
N ASP A 38 12.53 10.19 -9.49
CA ASP A 38 12.92 11.42 -8.79
C ASP A 38 12.13 11.61 -7.50
N ALA A 39 10.81 11.41 -7.55
CA ALA A 39 9.95 11.45 -6.37
C ALA A 39 10.36 10.38 -5.34
N LEU A 40 10.63 9.15 -5.79
CA LEU A 40 11.10 8.07 -4.92
C LEU A 40 12.41 8.43 -4.21
N ARG A 41 13.39 8.96 -4.95
CA ARG A 41 14.68 9.40 -4.39
C ARG A 41 14.50 10.52 -3.37
N LEU A 42 13.69 11.53 -3.70
CA LEU A 42 13.41 12.64 -2.80
C LEU A 42 12.75 12.15 -1.50
N MET A 43 11.71 11.33 -1.60
CA MET A 43 11.02 10.80 -0.42
C MET A 43 11.95 9.95 0.46
N ARG A 44 12.82 9.13 -0.13
CA ARG A 44 13.78 8.31 0.62
C ARG A 44 14.90 9.12 1.29
N SER A 45 15.11 10.37 0.89
CA SER A 45 16.08 11.27 1.54
C SER A 45 15.57 11.78 2.90
N ASP A 46 14.26 11.78 3.12
CA ASP A 46 13.65 12.13 4.40
C ASP A 46 13.67 10.93 5.36
N PRO A 47 14.03 11.10 6.65
CA PRO A 47 13.99 10.02 7.63
C PRO A 47 12.65 9.28 7.74
N LEU A 48 11.52 9.97 7.57
CA LEU A 48 10.17 9.40 7.62
C LEU A 48 9.79 8.67 6.31
N GLY A 49 10.46 8.99 5.21
CA GLY A 49 10.21 8.43 3.87
C GLY A 49 11.18 7.34 3.43
N ARG A 50 12.10 6.88 4.29
CA ARG A 50 13.14 5.89 3.96
C ARG A 50 12.63 4.61 3.31
N GLU A 51 11.43 4.16 3.68
CA GLU A 51 10.80 2.95 3.16
C GLU A 51 9.85 3.20 1.97
N THR A 52 9.85 4.41 1.39
CA THR A 52 9.01 4.71 0.22
C THR A 52 9.29 3.73 -0.90
N ALA A 53 8.24 3.27 -1.58
CA ALA A 53 8.33 2.38 -2.73
C ALA A 53 7.28 2.75 -3.77
N ILE A 54 7.62 2.57 -5.05
CA ILE A 54 6.63 2.51 -6.12
C ILE A 54 5.87 1.19 -5.94
N ILE A 55 4.56 1.26 -5.77
CA ILE A 55 3.71 0.09 -5.45
C ILE A 55 2.74 -0.29 -6.58
N GLY A 56 2.78 0.43 -7.70
CA GLY A 56 1.93 0.15 -8.86
C GLY A 56 1.95 1.30 -9.86
N GLU A 57 1.04 1.22 -10.82
CA GLU A 57 0.85 2.17 -11.89
C GLU A 57 -0.65 2.36 -12.17
N VAL A 58 -1.01 3.53 -12.71
CA VAL A 58 -2.36 3.80 -13.19
C VAL A 58 -2.45 3.34 -14.64
N VAL A 59 -3.38 2.45 -14.92
CA VAL A 59 -3.59 1.87 -16.26
C VAL A 59 -4.98 2.19 -16.79
N GLY A 60 -5.20 2.00 -18.10
CA GLY A 60 -6.51 2.21 -18.73
C GLY A 60 -7.49 1.06 -18.48
N GLU A 61 -6.95 -0.11 -18.16
CA GLU A 61 -7.68 -1.33 -17.85
C GLU A 61 -8.32 -1.26 -16.45
N HIS A 62 -9.50 -1.87 -16.28
CA HIS A 62 -10.20 -1.96 -14.99
C HIS A 62 -10.51 -0.61 -14.30
N PRO A 63 -11.23 0.32 -14.98
CA PRO A 63 -11.54 1.62 -14.40
C PRO A 63 -12.28 1.50 -13.05
N GLY A 64 -11.84 2.29 -12.07
CA GLY A 64 -12.42 2.33 -10.72
C GLY A 64 -12.05 1.15 -9.82
N ARG A 65 -11.07 0.32 -10.21
CA ARG A 65 -10.62 -0.84 -9.42
C ARG A 65 -9.13 -0.76 -9.10
N VAL A 66 -8.73 -1.45 -8.03
CA VAL A 66 -7.33 -1.67 -7.67
C VAL A 66 -7.04 -3.17 -7.82
N VAL A 67 -6.19 -3.51 -8.79
CA VAL A 67 -5.78 -4.89 -9.03
C VAL A 67 -4.36 -5.08 -8.50
N MET A 68 -4.18 -5.99 -7.55
CA MET A 68 -2.90 -6.32 -6.95
C MET A 68 -2.33 -7.60 -7.57
N ASN A 69 -1.08 -7.53 -8.03
CA ASN A 69 -0.32 -8.70 -8.42
C ASN A 69 0.17 -9.44 -7.17
N THR A 70 -0.15 -10.72 -7.08
CA THR A 70 0.24 -11.57 -5.95
C THR A 70 1.63 -12.17 -6.17
N PRO A 71 2.37 -12.52 -5.11
CA PRO A 71 3.67 -13.19 -5.23
C PRO A 71 3.62 -14.53 -5.99
N LEU A 72 2.44 -15.16 -6.07
CA LEU A 72 2.21 -16.42 -6.78
C LEU A 72 1.90 -16.22 -8.28
N GLY A 73 1.96 -14.98 -8.79
CA GLY A 73 1.71 -14.66 -10.20
C GLY A 73 0.23 -14.52 -10.58
N GLY A 74 -0.69 -14.65 -9.62
CA GLY A 74 -2.12 -14.35 -9.82
C GLY A 74 -2.46 -12.89 -9.52
N HIS A 75 -3.73 -12.54 -9.71
CA HIS A 75 -4.27 -11.21 -9.41
C HIS A 75 -5.30 -11.27 -8.28
N ARG A 76 -5.32 -10.25 -7.43
CA ARG A 76 -6.32 -10.04 -6.38
C ARG A 76 -6.94 -8.67 -6.54
N LEU A 77 -8.28 -8.59 -6.48
CA LEU A 77 -8.98 -7.32 -6.37
C LEU A 77 -8.83 -6.78 -4.94
N VAL A 78 -8.38 -5.53 -4.80
CA VAL A 78 -8.36 -4.81 -3.53
C VAL A 78 -9.64 -3.98 -3.48
N ASP A 79 -10.67 -4.57 -2.88
CA ASP A 79 -11.98 -3.95 -2.76
C ASP A 79 -12.06 -2.94 -1.61
N ARG A 80 -13.06 -2.07 -1.67
CA ARG A 80 -13.38 -1.23 -0.51
C ARG A 80 -13.95 -2.11 0.60
N LEU A 81 -13.55 -1.87 1.85
CA LEU A 81 -14.21 -2.52 2.98
C LEU A 81 -15.69 -2.16 3.02
N SER A 82 -16.52 -3.13 3.40
CA SER A 82 -17.94 -2.92 3.68
C SER A 82 -18.21 -2.24 5.04
N GLY A 83 -17.16 -1.93 5.81
CA GLY A 83 -17.24 -1.32 7.14
C GLY A 83 -15.84 -1.11 7.75
N GLU A 84 -15.80 -0.77 9.04
CA GLU A 84 -14.53 -0.64 9.79
C GLU A 84 -14.04 -1.99 10.31
N MET A 85 -12.73 -2.25 10.21
CA MET A 85 -12.14 -3.51 10.65
C MET A 85 -11.89 -3.55 12.16
N LEU A 86 -11.50 -2.42 12.77
CA LEU A 86 -11.17 -2.32 14.18
C LEU A 86 -11.90 -1.12 14.81
N PRO A 87 -12.71 -1.32 15.86
CA PRO A 87 -13.40 -0.23 16.49
C PRO A 87 -12.40 0.68 17.23
N ARG A 88 -12.57 2.00 17.06
CA ARG A 88 -11.73 3.03 17.71
C ARG A 88 -10.24 2.93 17.33
N ILE A 89 -9.96 2.60 16.07
CA ILE A 89 -8.58 2.53 15.58
C ILE A 89 -7.93 3.92 15.42
N CYS A 90 -8.73 4.99 15.37
CA CYS A 90 -8.33 6.39 15.40
C CYS A 90 -9.56 7.28 15.66
#